data_AF-A0A5C5RRR8-F1
#
_entry.id   AF-A0A5C5RRR8-F1
#
_cell.length_a   1.000
_cell.length_b   1.000
_cell.length_c   1.000
_cell.angle_alpha   90.00
_cell.angle_beta   90.00
_cell.angle_gamma   90.00
#
_symmetry.space_group_name_H-M   'P 1'
#
loop_
_entity.id
_entity.type
_entity.pdbx_description
1 polymer ?
#
loop_
_entity_poly.entity_id
_entity_poly.type
_entity_poly.pdbx_seq_one_letter_code
_entity_poly.pdbx_strand_id
1 'polypeptide(L)'
;MRPRWWIFLGALLLCGASLAWAAVSGPDPFPTHWNVSGVGDAWAPRGRALAIAAASTAGVAALFAVLAACTSAIPDQLINLPVGSRAYWLDPEHRPQLDAQLQRFLLTIGTGVLLLLTVTVVGTIVSPDGNPVLAVSMWVFLALVVLSVGHLLWRLLRPPAR
;
A
#
# COMPACT_ATOMS: atom_id res chain seq x y z
N MET A 1 -10.67 18.62 -0.61
CA MET A 1 -9.89 17.47 -1.13
C MET A 1 -8.57 17.39 -0.36
N ARG A 2 -8.40 16.42 0.54
CA ARG A 2 -7.85 15.07 0.29
C ARG A 2 -6.29 15.02 0.22
N PRO A 3 -5.52 15.56 1.19
CA PRO A 3 -4.05 15.50 1.18
C PRO A 3 -3.51 14.06 1.01
N ARG A 4 -4.20 13.06 1.59
CA ARG A 4 -3.86 11.65 1.42
C ARG A 4 -3.98 11.14 -0.01
N TRP A 5 -4.92 11.65 -0.81
CA TRP A 5 -5.00 11.28 -2.21
C TRP A 5 -3.82 11.83 -3.00
N TRP A 6 -3.37 13.05 -2.69
CA TRP A 6 -2.17 13.61 -3.32
C TRP A 6 -0.91 12.83 -2.93
N ILE A 7 -0.78 12.42 -1.66
CA ILE A 7 0.32 11.55 -1.23
C ILE A 7 0.29 10.22 -1.99
N PHE A 8 -0.88 9.59 -2.09
CA PHE A 8 -1.07 8.34 -2.82
C PHE A 8 -0.73 8.48 -4.31
N LEU A 9 -1.22 9.53 -4.97
CA LEU A 9 -0.91 9.82 -6.36
C LEU A 9 0.58 10.13 -6.55
N GLY A 10 1.20 10.84 -5.62
CA GLY A 10 2.64 11.08 -5.61
C GLY A 10 3.43 9.78 -5.53
N ALA A 11 3.05 8.85 -4.65
CA ALA A 11 3.66 7.53 -4.56
C ALA A 11 3.46 6.69 -5.84
N LEU A 12 2.28 6.79 -6.48
CA LEU A 12 2.02 6.14 -7.76
C LEU A 12 2.93 6.70 -8.87
N LEU A 13 3.03 8.02 -8.98
CA LEU A 13 3.90 8.68 -9.96
C LEU A 13 5.37 8.32 -9.73
N LEU A 14 5.81 8.28 -8.47
CA LEU A 14 7.17 7.88 -8.11
C LEU A 14 7.45 6.42 -8.50
N CYS A 15 6.52 5.51 -8.26
CA CYS A 15 6.63 4.11 -8.67
C CYS A 15 6.61 3.96 -10.19
N GLY A 16 5.79 4.74 -10.90
CA GLY A 16 5.80 4.78 -12.36
C GLY A 16 7.14 5.27 -12.92
N ALA A 17 7.71 6.31 -12.32
CA ALA A 17 9.02 6.84 -12.68
C ALA A 17 10.14 5.83 -12.42
N SER A 18 10.11 5.09 -11.31
CA SER A 18 11.11 4.05 -11.05
C SER A 18 11.03 2.89 -12.05
N LEU A 19 9.83 2.48 -12.46
CA LEU A 19 9.64 1.47 -13.51
C LEU A 19 10.17 1.95 -14.88
N ALA A 20 9.90 3.21 -15.24
CA ALA A 20 10.43 3.79 -16.46
C ALA A 20 11.96 3.86 -16.45
N TRP A 21 12.55 4.21 -15.30
CA TRP A 21 14.00 4.19 -15.12
C TRP A 21 14.58 2.77 -15.19
N ALA A 22 13.92 1.78 -14.57
CA ALA A 22 14.34 0.38 -14.63
C ALA A 22 14.28 -0.20 -16.04
N ALA A 23 13.36 0.28 -16.90
CA ALA A 23 13.29 -0.16 -18.30
C ALA A 23 14.55 0.18 -19.10
N VAL A 24 15.21 1.30 -18.78
CA VAL A 24 16.41 1.76 -19.49
C VAL A 24 17.72 1.42 -18.77
N SER A 25 17.70 1.32 -17.44
CA SER A 25 18.92 1.16 -16.62
C SER A 25 18.98 -0.13 -15.81
N GLY A 26 17.89 -0.89 -15.73
CA GLY A 26 17.84 -2.12 -14.95
C GLY A 26 18.69 -3.24 -15.57
N PRO A 27 19.21 -4.18 -14.76
CA PRO A 27 19.99 -5.32 -15.25
C PRO A 27 19.12 -6.29 -16.07
N ASP A 28 19.77 -7.10 -16.89
CA ASP A 28 19.17 -8.26 -17.53
C ASP A 28 20.12 -9.46 -17.36
N PRO A 29 19.79 -10.46 -16.52
CA PRO A 29 18.48 -10.71 -15.90
C PRO A 29 18.12 -9.70 -14.79
N PHE A 30 16.82 -9.58 -14.51
CA PHE A 30 16.25 -8.66 -13.54
C PHE A 30 15.75 -9.40 -12.29
N PRO A 31 16.08 -8.96 -11.06
CA PRO A 31 15.60 -9.59 -9.84
C PRO A 31 14.07 -9.49 -9.73
N THR A 32 13.40 -10.61 -9.48
CA THR A 32 11.95 -10.70 -9.33
C THR A 32 11.50 -11.08 -7.92
N HIS A 33 12.41 -11.63 -7.11
CA HIS A 33 12.16 -11.97 -5.70
C HIS A 33 13.39 -11.63 -4.88
N TRP A 34 13.15 -11.33 -3.60
CA TRP A 34 14.16 -10.95 -2.63
C TRP A 34 13.88 -11.71 -1.33
N ASN A 35 14.92 -12.27 -0.73
CA ASN A 35 14.79 -12.87 0.60
C ASN A 35 14.74 -11.80 1.70
N VAL A 36 14.55 -12.23 2.96
CA VAL A 36 14.46 -11.32 4.13
C VAL A 36 15.71 -10.48 4.39
N SER A 37 16.86 -10.88 3.84
CA SER A 37 18.12 -10.12 3.91
C SER A 37 18.27 -9.11 2.77
N GLY A 38 17.28 -9.01 1.88
CA GLY A 38 17.33 -8.14 0.72
C GLY A 38 18.29 -8.63 -0.37
N VAL A 39 18.53 -9.94 -0.48
CA VAL A 39 19.34 -10.57 -1.55
C VAL A 39 18.40 -11.15 -2.60
N GLY A 40 18.69 -10.88 -3.89
CA GLY A 40 17.91 -11.37 -5.02
C GLY A 40 18.10 -12.88 -5.21
N ASP A 41 17.05 -13.67 -5.02
CA ASP A 41 17.07 -15.13 -5.06
C ASP A 41 16.23 -15.72 -6.21
N ALA A 42 15.49 -14.88 -6.96
CA ALA A 42 14.85 -15.26 -8.22
C ALA A 42 14.98 -14.13 -9.25
N TRP A 43 15.16 -14.53 -10.51
CA TRP A 43 15.51 -13.63 -11.61
C TRP A 43 14.74 -14.00 -12.88
N ALA A 44 14.45 -13.02 -13.73
CA ALA A 44 13.78 -13.22 -15.01
C ALA A 44 14.28 -12.21 -16.07
N PRO A 45 14.03 -12.45 -17.37
CA PRO A 45 14.33 -11.44 -18.40
C PRO A 45 13.67 -10.10 -18.07
N ARG A 46 14.43 -9.01 -18.18
CA ARG A 46 14.03 -7.66 -17.73
C ARG A 46 12.68 -7.22 -18.29
N GLY A 47 12.45 -7.41 -19.59
CA GLY A 47 11.20 -7.02 -20.23
C GLY A 47 9.97 -7.72 -19.63
N ARG A 48 10.09 -9.03 -19.33
CA ARG A 48 9.02 -9.80 -18.70
C ARG A 48 8.81 -9.37 -17.25
N ALA A 49 9.89 -9.20 -16.49
CA ALA A 49 9.83 -8.78 -15.09
C ALA A 49 9.14 -7.41 -14.95
N LEU A 50 9.55 -6.43 -15.76
CA LEU A 50 8.98 -5.09 -15.73
C LEU A 50 7.53 -5.03 -16.21
N ALA A 51 7.14 -5.83 -17.20
CA ALA A 51 5.74 -5.93 -17.62
C ALA A 51 4.84 -6.40 -16.47
N ILE A 52 5.28 -7.44 -15.74
CA ILE A 52 4.55 -7.97 -14.57
C ILE A 52 4.53 -6.93 -13.44
N ALA A 53 5.65 -6.26 -13.17
CA ALA A 53 5.75 -5.24 -12.12
C ALA A 53 4.86 -4.03 -12.43
N ALA A 54 4.82 -3.57 -13.68
CA ALA A 54 3.97 -2.48 -14.13
C ALA A 54 2.48 -2.83 -14.03
N ALA A 55 2.08 -4.02 -14.50
CA ALA A 55 0.71 -4.50 -14.39
C ALA A 55 0.27 -4.65 -12.92
N SER A 56 1.13 -5.22 -12.07
CA SER A 56 0.89 -5.36 -10.64
C SER A 56 0.75 -4.01 -9.95
N THR A 57 1.64 -3.05 -10.27
CA THR A 57 1.60 -1.68 -9.73
C THR A 57 0.29 -0.98 -10.09
N ALA A 58 -0.10 -1.04 -11.38
CA ALA A 58 -1.35 -0.46 -11.84
C ALA A 58 -2.57 -1.11 -11.18
N GLY A 59 -2.60 -2.45 -11.09
CA GLY A 59 -3.68 -3.21 -10.47
C GLY A 59 -3.83 -2.89 -8.98
N VAL A 60 -2.73 -2.88 -8.23
CA VAL A 60 -2.72 -2.53 -6.80
C VAL A 60 -3.14 -1.07 -6.58
N ALA A 61 -2.62 -0.14 -7.39
CA ALA A 61 -3.00 1.27 -7.30
C ALA A 61 -4.50 1.47 -7.56
N ALA A 62 -5.03 0.83 -8.60
CA ALA A 62 -6.45 0.86 -8.92
C ALA A 62 -7.29 0.25 -7.78
N LEU A 63 -6.88 -0.91 -7.25
CA LEU A 63 -7.57 -1.57 -6.15
C LEU A 63 -7.69 -0.66 -4.92
N PHE A 64 -6.59 -0.10 -4.43
CA PHE A 64 -6.63 0.77 -3.26
C PHE A 64 -7.38 2.08 -3.52
N ALA A 65 -7.25 2.67 -4.71
CA ALA A 65 -7.99 3.86 -5.09
C ALA A 65 -9.52 3.58 -5.11
N VAL A 66 -9.95 2.51 -5.77
CA VAL A 66 -11.37 2.14 -5.85
C VAL A 66 -11.93 1.85 -4.47
N LEU A 67 -11.26 1.00 -3.67
CA LEU A 67 -11.70 0.71 -2.31
C LEU A 67 -11.83 1.98 -1.46
N ALA A 68 -10.84 2.88 -1.54
CA ALA A 68 -10.84 4.14 -0.79
C ALA A 68 -11.93 5.12 -1.28
N ALA A 69 -12.23 5.15 -2.58
CA ALA A 69 -13.27 5.99 -3.16
C ALA A 69 -14.67 5.46 -2.85
N CYS A 70 -14.82 4.14 -2.71
CA CYS A 70 -16.11 3.47 -2.51
C CYS A 70 -16.45 3.20 -1.03
N THR A 71 -15.70 3.72 -0.05
CA THR A 71 -15.96 3.41 1.37
C THR A 71 -17.38 3.77 1.81
N SER A 72 -17.93 4.88 1.33
CA SER A 72 -19.31 5.30 1.63
C SER A 72 -20.38 4.49 0.89
N ALA A 73 -20.01 3.68 -0.09
CA ALA A 73 -20.93 2.83 -0.86
C ALA A 73 -21.04 1.41 -0.29
N ILE A 74 -20.27 1.06 0.75
CA ILE A 74 -20.27 -0.27 1.34
C ILE A 74 -21.56 -0.45 2.18
N PRO A 75 -22.42 -1.45 1.91
CA PRO A 75 -23.58 -1.71 2.75
C PRO A 75 -23.21 -2.14 4.18
N ASP A 76 -23.97 -1.70 5.18
CA ASP A 76 -23.77 -1.96 6.61
C ASP A 76 -23.63 -3.45 6.95
N GLN A 77 -24.31 -4.30 6.18
CA GLN A 77 -24.30 -5.75 6.33
C GLN A 77 -22.94 -6.37 6.00
N LEU A 78 -22.14 -5.71 5.14
CA LEU A 78 -20.79 -6.15 4.76
C LEU A 78 -19.71 -5.59 5.69
N ILE A 79 -20.05 -4.67 6.59
CA ILE A 79 -19.10 -4.07 7.52
C ILE A 79 -19.08 -4.91 8.80
N ASN A 80 -17.97 -5.59 9.03
CA ASN A 80 -17.69 -6.30 10.28
C ASN A 80 -17.02 -5.33 11.27
N LEU A 81 -17.69 -5.07 12.39
CA LEU A 81 -17.23 -4.20 13.47
C LEU A 81 -17.31 -4.94 14.81
N PRO A 82 -16.51 -4.54 15.81
CA PRO A 82 -16.64 -5.05 17.17
C PRO A 82 -18.05 -4.84 17.71
N VAL A 83 -18.61 -5.86 18.37
CA VAL A 83 -20.02 -5.88 18.81
C VAL A 83 -20.37 -4.67 19.67
N GLY A 84 -19.48 -4.26 20.59
CA GLY A 84 -19.72 -3.15 21.51
C GLY A 84 -19.74 -1.75 20.88
N SER A 85 -19.20 -1.57 19.67
CA SER A 85 -19.14 -0.26 18.99
C SER A 85 -19.87 -0.24 17.65
N ARG A 86 -20.40 -1.38 17.19
CA ARG A 86 -21.09 -1.52 15.91
C ARG A 86 -22.26 -0.54 15.77
N ALA A 87 -23.15 -0.50 16.75
CA ALA A 87 -24.33 0.36 16.72
C ALA A 87 -23.95 1.85 16.63
N TYR A 88 -22.89 2.26 17.33
CA TYR A 88 -22.38 3.63 17.27
C TYR A 88 -21.90 3.98 15.86
N TRP A 89 -21.01 3.16 15.28
CA TRP A 89 -20.36 3.47 14.00
C TRP A 89 -21.28 3.34 12.77
N LEU A 90 -22.31 2.49 12.85
CA LEU A 90 -23.31 2.33 11.80
C LEU A 90 -24.50 3.30 11.95
N ASP A 91 -24.57 4.06 13.04
CA ASP A 91 -25.54 5.14 13.16
C ASP A 91 -25.32 6.19 12.04
N PRO A 92 -26.38 6.68 11.38
CA PRO A 92 -26.27 7.67 10.31
C PRO A 92 -25.45 8.92 10.67
N GLU A 93 -25.44 9.32 11.94
CA GLU A 93 -24.68 10.47 12.44
C GLU A 93 -23.16 10.23 12.39
N HIS A 94 -22.72 9.01 12.74
CA HIS A 94 -21.29 8.66 12.83
C HIS A 94 -20.76 7.97 11.58
N ARG A 95 -21.64 7.49 10.70
CA ARG A 95 -21.26 6.74 9.51
C ARG A 95 -20.27 7.48 8.58
N PRO A 96 -20.42 8.78 8.28
CA PRO A 96 -19.43 9.52 7.50
C PRO A 96 -18.04 9.53 8.15
N GLN A 97 -17.97 9.51 9.48
CA GLN A 97 -16.71 9.46 10.21
C GLN A 97 -16.04 8.08 10.09
N LEU A 98 -16.81 6.99 10.13
CA LEU A 98 -16.32 5.64 9.85
C LEU A 98 -15.75 5.56 8.43
N ASP A 99 -16.50 6.00 7.43
CA ASP A 99 -16.09 5.96 6.01
C ASP A 99 -14.79 6.72 5.78
N ALA A 100 -14.64 7.88 6.43
CA ALA A 100 -13.41 8.66 6.39
C ALA A 100 -12.25 7.95 7.09
N GLN A 101 -12.47 7.18 8.17
CA GLN A 101 -11.41 6.39 8.80
C GLN A 101 -10.95 5.24 7.89
N LEU A 102 -11.88 4.52 7.27
CA LEU A 102 -11.57 3.44 6.33
C LEU A 102 -10.82 3.97 5.11
N GLN A 103 -11.26 5.09 4.52
CA GLN A 103 -10.57 5.72 3.39
C GLN A 103 -9.14 6.11 3.75
N ARG A 104 -8.95 6.69 4.94
CA ARG A 104 -7.62 7.09 5.43
C ARG A 104 -6.71 5.88 5.60
N PHE A 105 -7.23 4.80 6.17
CA PHE A 105 -6.50 3.54 6.33
C PHE A 105 -6.09 2.96 4.97
N LEU A 106 -7.04 2.80 4.05
CA LEU A 106 -6.80 2.24 2.71
C LEU A 106 -5.76 3.04 1.93
N LEU A 107 -5.85 4.37 1.91
CA LEU A 107 -4.85 5.21 1.24
C LEU A 107 -3.47 5.14 1.89
N THR A 108 -3.41 4.98 3.22
CA THR A 108 -2.13 4.84 3.95
C THR A 108 -1.45 3.52 3.58
N ILE A 109 -2.19 2.41 3.59
CA ILE A 109 -1.66 1.10 3.19
C ILE A 109 -1.27 1.09 1.72
N GLY A 110 -2.15 1.59 0.82
CA GLY A 110 -1.87 1.66 -0.61
C GLY A 110 -0.63 2.51 -0.92
N THR A 111 -0.45 3.63 -0.23
CA THR A 111 0.78 4.45 -0.33
C THR A 111 1.99 3.65 0.11
N GLY A 112 1.93 2.97 1.25
CA GLY A 112 3.03 2.14 1.75
C GLY A 112 3.43 1.04 0.78
N VAL A 113 2.47 0.37 0.15
CA VAL A 113 2.72 -0.66 -0.86
C VAL A 113 3.42 -0.07 -2.08
N LEU A 114 2.93 1.07 -2.61
CA LEU A 114 3.56 1.74 -3.76
C LEU A 114 4.98 2.21 -3.47
N LEU A 115 5.25 2.71 -2.27
CA LEU A 115 6.60 3.09 -1.84
C LEU A 115 7.51 1.88 -1.69
N LEU A 116 7.01 0.77 -1.13
CA LEU A 116 7.78 -0.48 -1.05
C LEU A 116 8.13 -0.99 -2.45
N LEU A 117 7.16 -1.01 -3.38
CA LEU A 117 7.40 -1.37 -4.79
C LEU A 117 8.43 -0.44 -5.43
N THR A 118 8.35 0.86 -5.16
CA THR A 118 9.34 1.84 -5.64
C THR A 118 10.75 1.48 -5.17
N VAL A 119 10.93 1.22 -3.87
CA VAL A 119 12.23 0.86 -3.30
C VAL A 119 12.74 -0.46 -3.88
N THR A 120 11.86 -1.46 -4.05
CA THR A 120 12.21 -2.72 -4.69
C THR A 120 12.73 -2.49 -6.11
N VAL A 121 12.01 -1.74 -6.93
CA VAL A 121 12.40 -1.44 -8.32
C VAL A 121 13.70 -0.63 -8.36
N VAL A 122 13.86 0.42 -7.56
CA VAL A 122 15.13 1.17 -7.49
C VAL A 122 16.27 0.28 -7.04
N GLY A 123 16.00 -0.63 -6.10
CA GLY A 123 16.97 -1.61 -5.59
C GLY A 123 17.55 -2.52 -6.65
N THR A 124 16.72 -2.95 -7.62
CA THR A 124 17.18 -3.77 -8.75
C THR A 124 18.18 -3.04 -9.64
N ILE A 125 18.16 -1.70 -9.65
CA ILE A 125 19.07 -0.88 -10.47
C ILE A 125 20.36 -0.62 -9.71
N VAL A 126 20.25 -0.21 -8.44
CA VAL A 126 21.37 0.31 -7.65
C VAL A 126 22.19 -0.80 -6.98
N SER A 127 21.55 -1.89 -6.55
CA SER A 127 22.22 -2.97 -5.82
C SER A 127 21.53 -4.32 -6.08
N PRO A 128 21.62 -4.85 -7.31
CA PRO A 128 20.85 -6.02 -7.75
C PRO A 128 21.18 -7.31 -6.98
N ASP A 129 22.41 -7.45 -6.47
CA ASP A 129 22.85 -8.64 -5.74
C ASP A 129 22.52 -8.59 -4.23
N GLY A 130 22.16 -7.42 -3.71
CA GLY A 130 21.94 -7.24 -2.28
C GLY A 130 21.64 -5.80 -1.91
N ASN A 131 20.43 -5.56 -1.40
CA ASN A 131 19.96 -4.23 -1.06
C ASN A 131 19.53 -4.14 0.42
N PRO A 132 20.40 -3.62 1.31
CA PRO A 132 20.06 -3.45 2.72
C PRO A 132 18.94 -2.43 2.94
N VAL A 133 18.77 -1.45 2.04
CA VAL A 133 17.66 -0.48 2.11
C VAL A 133 16.33 -1.18 1.88
N LEU A 134 16.27 -2.15 0.96
CA LEU A 134 15.07 -2.96 0.75
C LEU A 134 14.74 -3.80 1.99
N ALA A 135 15.74 -4.47 2.58
CA ALA A 135 15.56 -5.25 3.81
C ALA A 135 14.95 -4.40 4.94
N VAL A 136 15.51 -3.21 5.19
CA VAL A 136 14.96 -2.26 6.18
C VAL A 136 13.56 -1.79 5.78
N SER A 137 13.33 -1.48 4.51
CA SER A 137 12.05 -0.99 4.00
C SER A 137 10.92 -2.01 4.18
N MET A 138 11.21 -3.32 4.07
CA MET A 138 10.24 -4.38 4.36
C MET A 138 9.78 -4.34 5.83
N TRP A 139 10.71 -4.18 6.77
CA TRP A 139 10.39 -4.05 8.19
C TRP A 139 9.66 -2.75 8.53
N VAL A 140 10.05 -1.63 7.90
CA VAL A 140 9.34 -0.35 8.03
C VAL A 140 7.92 -0.48 7.49
N PHE A 141 7.72 -1.14 6.36
CA PHE A 141 6.39 -1.39 5.81
C PHE A 141 5.56 -2.31 6.73
N LEU A 142 6.15 -3.37 7.28
CA LEU A 142 5.46 -4.23 8.26
C LEU A 142 5.03 -3.43 9.50
N ALA A 143 5.93 -2.60 10.04
CA ALA A 143 5.61 -1.71 11.15
C ALA A 143 4.48 -0.75 10.79
N LEU A 144 4.50 -0.15 9.60
CA LEU A 144 3.41 0.70 9.09
C LEU A 144 2.07 -0.05 9.08
N VAL A 145 2.04 -1.29 8.59
CA VAL A 145 0.82 -2.12 8.58
C VAL A 145 0.32 -2.39 9.99
N VAL A 146 1.19 -2.87 10.88
CA VAL A 146 0.83 -3.20 12.27
C VAL A 146 0.31 -1.98 13.01
N LEU A 147 1.01 -0.84 12.90
CA LEU A 147 0.60 0.41 13.55
C LEU A 147 -0.71 0.95 12.96
N SER A 148 -0.90 0.88 11.64
CA SER A 148 -2.13 1.33 10.98
C SER A 148 -3.34 0.49 11.36
N VAL A 149 -3.18 -0.84 11.39
CA VAL A 149 -4.24 -1.77 11.82
C VAL A 149 -4.54 -1.58 13.29
N GLY A 150 -3.52 -1.55 14.15
CA GLY A 150 -3.68 -1.33 15.59
C GLY A 150 -4.37 0.00 15.89
N HIS A 151 -3.98 1.08 15.19
CA HIS A 151 -4.62 2.38 15.32
C HIS A 151 -6.09 2.36 14.88
N LEU A 152 -6.39 1.73 13.73
CA LEU A 152 -7.77 1.59 13.25
C LEU A 152 -8.61 0.81 14.27
N LEU A 153 -8.15 -0.35 14.72
CA LEU A 153 -8.85 -1.17 15.71
C LEU A 153 -9.07 -0.41 17.02
N TRP A 154 -8.05 0.30 17.52
CA TRP A 154 -8.17 1.10 18.74
C TRP A 154 -9.26 2.17 18.61
N ARG A 155 -9.32 2.87 17.46
CA ARG A 155 -10.38 3.85 17.19
C ARG A 155 -11.75 3.20 17.07
N LEU A 156 -11.86 2.06 16.38
CA LEU A 156 -13.13 1.35 16.22
C LEU A 156 -13.64 0.79 17.54
N LEU A 157 -12.76 0.38 18.46
CA LEU A 157 -13.12 -0.13 19.78
C LEU A 157 -13.48 0.97 20.80
N ARG A 158 -12.99 2.20 20.60
CA ARG A 158 -13.19 3.33 21.51
C ARG A 158 -13.84 4.50 20.78
N PRO A 159 -15.15 4.42 20.49
CA PRO A 159 -15.87 5.56 19.93
C PRO A 159 -15.74 6.77 20.88
N PRO A 160 -15.59 8.00 20.33
CA PRO A 160 -15.54 9.21 21.16
C PRO A 160 -16.80 9.29 22.03
N ALA A 161 -16.62 9.63 23.32
CA ALA A 161 -17.76 9.93 24.19
C ALA A 161 -18.53 11.14 23.61
N ARG A 162 -19.86 11.07 23.68
CA ARG A 162 -20.77 12.15 23.28
C ARG A 162 -20.50 13.43 24.06
#